data_AF-A0A8X6WXJ0-F1
#
_entry.id   AF-A0A8X6WXJ0-F1
#
_cell.length_a   1.000
_cell.length_b   1.000
_cell.length_c   1.000
_cell.angle_alpha   90.00
_cell.angle_beta   90.00
_cell.angle_gamma   90.00
#
_symmetry.space_group_name_H-M   'P 1'
#
loop_
_entity.id
_entity.type
_entity.pdbx_description
1 polymer ?
#
loop_
_entity_poly.entity_id
_entity_poly.type
_entity_poly.pdbx_seq_one_letter_code
_entity_poly.pdbx_strand_id
1 'polypeptide(L)'
;MLWAAGQSQYKQFISNADCDDAYLFSICMAPLRLTAFTENNQEILVFQNPSTSYCWPIKPIFRQERETFEKLEIEKNQKSNLFSPTQHSDSR
;
A
#
# COMPACT_ATOMS: atom_id res chain seq x y z
N MET A 1 -6.81 -3.26 -1.19
CA MET A 1 -7.43 -1.96 -1.55
C MET A 1 -8.71 -1.84 -0.73
N LEU A 2 -8.91 -0.72 -0.03
CA LEU A 2 -10.08 -0.49 0.84
C LEU A 2 -10.77 0.80 0.40
N TRP A 3 -12.10 0.76 0.25
CA TRP A 3 -12.94 1.87 -0.21
C TRP A 3 -13.97 2.26 0.86
N ALA A 4 -14.21 3.56 1.02
CA ALA A 4 -15.25 4.10 1.89
C ALA A 4 -15.96 5.29 1.22
N ALA A 5 -17.29 5.23 1.16
CA ALA A 5 -18.17 6.31 0.68
C ALA A 5 -18.98 6.92 1.84
N GLY A 6 -19.46 8.15 1.66
CA GLY A 6 -20.27 8.86 2.66
C GLY A 6 -19.44 9.56 3.74
N GLN A 7 -18.26 10.05 3.37
CA GLN A 7 -17.41 10.86 4.26
C GLN A 7 -18.08 12.19 4.60
N SER A 8 -17.81 12.70 5.81
CA SER A 8 -18.23 14.06 6.19
C SER A 8 -17.43 15.08 5.39
N GLN A 9 -18.11 15.91 4.63
CA GLN A 9 -17.48 16.93 3.79
C GLN A 9 -17.09 18.16 4.63
N TYR A 10 -15.91 18.70 4.35
CA TYR A 10 -15.42 19.90 5.00
C TYR A 10 -15.91 21.14 4.24
N LYS A 11 -16.40 22.17 4.95
CA LYS A 11 -16.91 23.41 4.32
C LYS A 11 -15.83 24.36 3.79
N GLN A 12 -14.57 23.90 3.71
CA GLN A 12 -13.47 24.68 3.16
C GLN A 12 -13.48 24.49 1.66
N PHE A 13 -13.30 25.59 0.95
CA PHE A 13 -13.22 25.57 -0.50
C PHE A 13 -11.94 24.84 -0.92
N ILE A 14 -12.06 23.58 -1.34
CA ILE A 14 -10.96 22.85 -1.97
C ILE A 14 -10.87 23.39 -3.39
N SER A 15 -9.83 24.15 -3.69
CA SER A 15 -9.68 24.91 -4.94
C SER A 15 -9.35 24.05 -6.17
N ASN A 16 -9.39 22.72 -6.05
CA ASN A 16 -8.94 21.81 -7.09
C ASN A 16 -10.12 20.97 -7.60
N ALA A 17 -10.48 21.15 -8.87
CA ALA A 17 -11.66 20.53 -9.48
C ALA A 17 -11.64 18.98 -9.48
N ASP A 18 -10.46 18.39 -9.28
CA ASP A 18 -10.28 16.94 -9.27
C ASP A 18 -10.23 16.31 -7.86
N CYS A 19 -10.45 17.12 -6.81
CA CYS A 19 -10.49 16.68 -5.43
C CYS A 19 -11.93 16.73 -4.91
N ASP A 20 -12.43 15.59 -4.46
CA ASP A 20 -13.77 15.44 -3.88
C ASP A 20 -13.63 14.73 -2.54
N ASP A 21 -13.86 15.47 -1.45
CA ASP A 21 -13.76 14.98 -0.08
C ASP A 21 -14.92 14.05 0.32
N ALA A 22 -15.92 13.89 -0.55
CA ALA A 22 -16.96 12.87 -0.41
C ALA A 22 -16.41 11.43 -0.52
N TYR A 23 -15.25 11.27 -1.19
CA TYR A 23 -14.66 9.97 -1.48
C TYR A 23 -13.23 9.88 -0.94
N LEU A 24 -12.97 8.85 -0.14
CA LEU A 24 -11.63 8.54 0.34
C LEU A 24 -11.17 7.21 -0.26
N PHE A 25 -10.14 7.27 -1.08
CA PHE A 25 -9.37 6.14 -1.55
C PHE A 25 -8.05 6.07 -0.77
N SER A 26 -7.65 4.89 -0.29
CA SER A 26 -6.40 4.75 0.47
C SER A 26 -5.59 3.55 -0.01
N ILE A 27 -4.29 3.81 -0.22
CA ILE A 27 -3.29 2.77 -0.45
C ILE A 27 -2.69 2.41 0.90
N CYS A 28 -2.76 1.14 1.27
CA CYS A 28 -2.26 0.62 2.54
C CYS A 28 -1.30 -0.55 2.31
N MET A 29 -0.38 -0.74 3.25
CA MET A 29 0.53 -1.88 3.30
C MET A 29 0.35 -2.62 4.62
N ALA A 30 0.41 -3.93 4.57
CA ALA A 30 0.44 -4.78 5.76
C ALA A 30 1.60 -5.77 5.61
N PRO A 31 2.46 -5.92 6.63
CA PRO A 31 3.42 -7.02 6.63
C PRO A 31 2.64 -8.34 6.67
N LEU A 32 3.04 -9.34 5.88
CA LEU A 32 2.40 -10.66 5.93
C LEU A 32 3.20 -11.61 6.82
N ARG A 33 4.51 -11.71 6.55
CA ARG A 33 5.45 -12.54 7.29
C ARG A 33 6.86 -12.00 7.18
N LEU A 34 7.68 -12.34 8.16
CA LEU A 34 9.13 -12.14 8.16
C LEU A 34 9.79 -13.51 8.20
N THR A 35 10.71 -13.76 7.27
CA THR A 35 11.48 -15.00 7.22
C THR A 35 12.97 -14.69 7.25
N ALA A 36 13.72 -15.57 7.89
CA ALA A 36 15.18 -15.53 7.98
C ALA A 36 15.75 -16.80 7.35
N PHE A 37 16.97 -16.72 6.82
CA PHE A 37 17.67 -17.87 6.26
C PHE A 37 18.81 -18.26 7.19
N THR A 38 18.93 -19.56 7.46
CA THR A 38 20.09 -20.13 8.15
C THR A 38 21.31 -20.19 7.23
N GLU A 39 22.49 -20.47 7.77
CA GLU A 39 23.71 -20.74 7.00
C GLU A 39 23.54 -21.86 5.97
N ASN A 40 22.60 -22.79 6.21
CA ASN A 40 22.25 -23.89 5.30
C ASN A 40 21.13 -23.51 4.32
N ASN A 41 20.80 -22.23 4.19
CA ASN A 41 19.73 -21.68 3.34
C ASN A 41 18.32 -22.23 3.67
N GLN A 42 18.11 -22.74 4.89
CA GLN A 42 16.78 -23.13 5.34
C GLN A 42 16.00 -21.90 5.82
N GLU A 43 14.76 -21.76 5.34
CA GLU A 43 13.85 -20.68 5.69
C GLU A 43 13.24 -20.91 7.08
N ILE A 44 13.34 -19.92 7.96
CA ILE A 44 12.75 -19.89 9.30
C ILE A 44 11.73 -18.76 9.35
N LEU A 45 10.51 -19.08 9.76
CA LEU A 45 9.48 -18.08 10.03
C LEU A 45 9.78 -17.35 11.35
N VAL A 46 10.08 -16.06 11.26
CA VAL A 46 10.39 -15.20 12.41
C VAL A 46 9.13 -14.52 12.92
N PHE A 47 8.25 -14.10 12.01
CA PHE A 47 7.01 -13.41 12.35
C PHE A 47 5.94 -13.69 11.31
N GLN A 48 4.70 -13.83 11.76
CA GLN A 48 3.51 -13.91 10.93
C GLN A 48 2.51 -12.89 11.45
N ASN A 49 1.99 -12.04 10.57
CA ASN A 49 1.00 -11.06 10.96
C ASN A 49 -0.36 -11.74 11.25
N PRO A 50 -0.93 -11.57 12.46
CA PRO A 50 -2.19 -12.20 12.83
C PRO A 50 -3.45 -11.39 12.47
N SER A 51 -3.34 -10.13 12.06
CA SER A 51 -4.50 -9.22 12.00
C SER A 51 -4.39 -8.11 10.96
N THR A 52 -5.55 -7.58 10.57
CA THR A 52 -5.70 -6.33 9.81
C THR A 52 -5.29 -5.09 10.61
N SER A 53 -5.07 -5.20 11.93
CA SER A 53 -4.55 -4.12 12.78
C SER A 53 -3.17 -3.60 12.36
N TYR A 54 -2.43 -4.38 11.56
CA TYR A 54 -1.13 -4.01 11.00
C TYR A 54 -1.24 -3.38 9.60
N CYS A 55 -2.46 -3.05 9.16
CA CYS A 55 -2.69 -2.31 7.93
C CYS A 55 -2.28 -0.84 8.15
N TRP A 56 -1.13 -0.44 7.61
CA TRP A 56 -0.66 0.93 7.66
C TRP A 56 -1.00 1.69 6.38
N PRO A 57 -1.67 2.85 6.48
CA PRO A 57 -1.95 3.69 5.31
C PRO A 57 -0.65 4.34 4.81
N ILE A 58 -0.37 4.18 3.51
CA ILE A 58 0.77 4.82 2.83
C ILE A 58 0.35 6.15 2.24
N LYS A 59 -0.83 6.20 1.60
CA LYS A 59 -1.29 7.37 0.87
C LYS A 59 -2.81 7.47 0.88
N PRO A 60 -3.39 8.46 1.57
CA PRO A 60 -4.79 8.83 1.42
C PRO A 60 -4.98 9.70 0.17
N ILE A 61 -6.08 9.50 -0.54
CA ILE A 61 -6.44 10.16 -1.79
C ILE A 61 -7.92 10.54 -1.72
N PHE A 62 -8.23 11.83 -1.81
CA PHE A 62 -9.60 12.33 -1.80
C PHE A 62 -10.14 12.48 -3.23
N ARG A 63 -10.50 11.35 -3.83
CA ARG A 63 -11.02 11.27 -5.20
C ARG A 63 -11.90 10.03 -5.31
N GLN A 64 -12.94 10.13 -6.14
CA GLN A 64 -13.75 8.99 -6.52
C GLN A 64 -12.91 7.92 -7.23
N GLU A 65 -13.11 6.66 -6.86
CA GLU A 65 -12.49 5.50 -7.49
C GLU A 65 -12.93 5.38 -8.95
N ARG A 66 -11.95 5.21 -9.86
CA ARG A 66 -12.14 4.99 -11.30
C ARG A 66 -11.03 4.06 -11.79
N GLU A 67 -11.35 3.10 -12.66
CA GLU A 67 -10.40 2.08 -13.14
C GLU A 67 -9.09 2.66 -13.72
N THR A 68 -9.18 3.79 -14.42
CA THR A 68 -8.01 4.47 -15.02
C THR A 68 -7.08 5.02 -13.95
N PHE A 69 -7.63 5.51 -12.85
CA PHE A 69 -6.87 6.06 -11.73
C PHE A 69 -6.18 4.95 -10.93
N GLU A 70 -6.88 3.84 -10.66
CA GLU A 70 -6.32 2.69 -9.97
C GLU A 70 -5.09 2.13 -10.70
N LYS A 71 -5.20 1.91 -12.01
CA LYS A 71 -4.08 1.39 -12.83
C LYS A 71 -2.86 2.31 -12.75
N LEU A 72 -3.07 3.63 -12.87
CA LEU A 72 -1.98 4.61 -12.79
C LEU A 72 -1.30 4.62 -11.42
N GLU A 73 -2.07 4.53 -10.33
CA GLU A 73 -1.48 4.49 -8.99
C GLU A 73 -0.77 3.16 -8.73
N ILE A 74 -1.28 2.02 -9.22
CA ILE A 74 -0.60 0.72 -9.12
C ILE A 74 0.77 0.76 -9.82
N GLU A 75 0.82 1.26 -11.06
CA GLU A 75 2.08 1.37 -11.81
C GLU A 75 3.10 2.27 -11.11
N LYS A 76 2.67 3.39 -10.52
CA LYS A 76 3.54 4.28 -9.75
C LYS A 76 4.11 3.59 -8.52
N ASN A 77 3.29 2.84 -7.79
CA ASN A 77 3.74 2.12 -6.59
C ASN A 77 4.69 0.97 -6.95
N GLN A 78 4.44 0.25 -8.04
CA GLN A 78 5.33 -0.82 -8.53
C GLN A 78 6.71 -0.31 -8.99
N LYS A 79 6.77 0.89 -9.59
CA LYS A 79 8.03 1.51 -10.04
C LYS A 79 8.87 2.08 -8.89
N SER A 80 8.32 2.19 -7.69
CA SER A 80 9.12 2.63 -6.54
C SER A 80 10.09 1.51 -6.12
N ASN A 81 11.39 1.83 -6.06
CA ASN A 81 12.48 0.87 -5.75
C ASN A 81 12.40 0.23 -4.35
N LEU A 82 11.34 0.50 -3.58
CA LEU A 82 11.09 -0.08 -2.27
C LEU A 82 10.78 -1.59 -2.34
N PHE A 83 10.41 -2.11 -3.51
CA PHE A 83 9.91 -3.48 -3.71
C PHE A 83 10.86 -4.41 -4.49
N SER A 84 12.10 -4.01 -4.72
CA SER A 84 13.10 -4.89 -5.33
C SER A 84 13.32 -6.09 -4.41
N PRO A 85 13.17 -7.35 -4.87
CA PRO A 85 13.69 -8.48 -4.12
C PRO A 85 15.20 -8.26 -4.01
N THR A 86 15.72 -8.18 -2.78
CA THR A 86 17.15 -8.20 -2.53
C THR A 86 17.67 -9.51 -3.11
N GLN A 87 18.33 -9.45 -4.28
CA GLN A 87 19.00 -10.62 -4.82
C GLN A 87 20.18 -10.91 -3.90
N HIS A 88 20.07 -11.95 -3.07
CA HIS A 88 21.23 -12.58 -2.51
C HIS A 88 22.00 -13.20 -3.68
N SER A 89 23.08 -12.55 -4.09
CA SER A 89 24.00 -13.12 -5.05
C SER A 89 24.68 -14.32 -4.38
N ASP A 90 24.39 -15.52 -4.88
CA ASP A 90 25.18 -16.71 -4.58
C ASP A 90 26.60 -16.49 -5.11
N SER A 91 27.52 -16.06 -4.23
CA SER A 91 28.95 -16.13 -4.49
C SER A 91 29.39 -17.58 -4.31
N ARG A 92 29.62 -18.26 -5.44
CA ARG A 92 30.38 -19.51 -5.49
C ARG A 92 31.87 -19.26 -5.26
#